data_AF-A0A8V5GQ46-F1
#
_entry.id   AF-A0A8V5GQ46-F1
#
_cell.length_a   1.000
_cell.length_b   1.000
_cell.length_c   1.000
_cell.angle_alpha   90.00
_cell.angle_beta   90.00
_cell.angle_gamma   90.00
#
_symmetry.space_group_name_H-M   'P 1'
#
loop_
_entity.id
_entity.type
_entity.pdbx_description
1 polymer ?
#
loop_
_entity_poly.entity_id
_entity_poly.type
_entity_poly.pdbx_seq_one_letter_code
_entity_poly.pdbx_strand_id
1 'polypeptide(L)' 'MALARLERLPPDSGPFGSPVPPRCRDRPCAVGVDEAGRGPVLGPMVYAICYCPLEELETLEKLGVAGSNTT' A
#
# COMPACT_ATOMS: atom_id res chain seq x y z
N MET A 1 -3.50 -14.41 -6.08
CA MET A 1 -3.99 -13.78 -7.34
C MET A 1 -3.68 -12.28 -7.51
N ALA A 2 -3.12 -11.56 -6.52
CA ALA A 2 -2.48 -10.25 -6.76
C ALA A 2 -0.94 -10.36 -6.83
N LEU A 3 -0.34 -11.18 -5.96
CA LEU A 3 1.12 -11.34 -5.81
C LEU A 3 1.80 -12.16 -6.92
N ALA A 4 1.05 -12.97 -7.68
CA ALA A 4 1.61 -13.75 -8.80
C ALA A 4 2.16 -12.86 -9.95
N ARG A 5 1.80 -11.57 -9.96
CA ARG A 5 2.41 -10.59 -10.88
C ARG A 5 3.83 -10.24 -10.46
N LEU A 6 4.14 -10.12 -9.17
CA LEU A 6 5.47 -9.74 -8.70
C LEU A 6 6.55 -10.76 -9.07
N GLU A 7 6.20 -12.04 -9.18
CA GLU A 7 7.12 -13.11 -9.58
C GLU A 7 7.58 -13.02 -11.04
N ARG A 8 6.94 -12.17 -11.87
CA ARG A 8 7.12 -12.13 -13.33
C ARG A 8 7.38 -10.75 -13.90
N LEU A 9 7.38 -9.70 -13.06
CA LEU A 9 7.46 -8.34 -13.57
C LEU A 9 8.93 -7.93 -13.79
N PRO A 10 9.29 -7.50 -15.01
CA PRO A 10 10.59 -6.86 -15.25
C PRO A 10 10.68 -5.54 -14.48
N PRO A 11 11.90 -5.03 -14.19
CA PRO A 11 12.12 -3.81 -13.41
C PRO A 11 11.37 -2.55 -13.92
N ASP A 12 10.86 -2.58 -15.15
CA ASP A 12 10.26 -1.44 -15.84
C ASP A 12 8.71 -1.50 -15.85
N SER A 13 8.11 -2.42 -15.09
CA SER A 13 6.69 -2.79 -15.21
C SER A 13 5.65 -1.78 -14.71
N GLY A 14 6.06 -0.58 -14.32
CA GLY A 14 5.17 0.46 -13.78
C GLY A 14 4.58 0.13 -12.40
N PRO A 15 3.85 1.09 -11.79
CA PRO A 15 3.32 0.93 -10.44
C PRO A 15 2.16 -0.09 -10.40
N PHE A 16 2.13 -0.90 -9.35
CA PHE A 16 0.98 -1.74 -9.03
C PHE A 16 -0.05 -0.94 -8.25
N GLY A 17 -1.33 -1.01 -8.63
CA GLY A 17 -2.39 -0.26 -7.97
C GLY A 17 -3.74 -0.96 -8.04
N SER A 18 -4.58 -0.73 -7.02
CA SER A 18 -5.99 -1.10 -7.05
C SER A 18 -6.80 -0.10 -7.90
N PRO A 19 -7.97 -0.50 -8.42
CA PRO A 19 -8.93 0.47 -8.94
C PRO A 19 -9.32 1.47 -7.86
N VAL A 20 -9.41 2.75 -8.22
CA VAL A 20 -9.80 3.82 -7.28
C VAL A 20 -11.28 3.67 -6.87
N PRO A 21 -11.59 3.49 -5.57
CA PRO A 21 -12.97 3.42 -5.11
C PRO A 21 -13.73 4.72 -5.42
N PRO A 22 -15.00 4.68 -5.86
CA PRO A 22 -15.75 5.89 -6.17
C PRO A 22 -15.81 6.91 -5.03
N ARG A 23 -15.90 6.43 -3.79
CA ARG A 23 -15.95 7.28 -2.57
C ARG A 23 -14.71 8.15 -2.41
N CYS A 24 -13.55 7.72 -2.90
CA CYS A 24 -12.30 8.45 -2.79
C CYS A 24 -12.10 9.48 -3.90
N ARG A 25 -13.02 9.61 -4.87
CA ARG A 25 -12.92 10.59 -5.96
C ARG A 25 -13.45 11.96 -5.57
N ASP A 26 -14.50 11.98 -4.75
CA ASP A 26 -15.28 13.19 -4.45
C ASP A 26 -15.21 13.60 -2.97
N ARG A 27 -14.47 12.85 -2.14
CA ARG A 27 -14.34 13.08 -0.69
C ARG A 27 -12.89 13.27 -0.30
N PRO A 28 -12.60 14.06 0.75
CA PRO A 28 -11.25 14.18 1.27
C PRO A 28 -10.78 12.83 1.83
N CYS A 29 -9.55 12.44 1.48
CA CYS A 29 -8.96 11.18 1.90
C CYS A 29 -7.73 11.41 2.80
N ALA A 30 -7.54 10.52 3.77
CA ALA A 30 -6.24 10.31 4.39
C ALA A 30 -5.39 9.42 3.49
N VAL A 31 -4.08 9.68 3.45
CA VAL A 31 -3.10 8.87 2.72
C VAL A 31 -1.94 8.53 3.64
N GLY A 32 -1.61 7.25 3.75
CA GLY A 32 -0.38 6.75 4.38
C GLY A 32 0.64 6.34 3.31
N VAL A 33 1.92 6.58 3.58
CA VAL A 33 3.05 6.25 2.72
C VAL A 33 4.06 5.49 3.56
N ASP A 34 4.58 4.37 3.05
CA ASP A 34 5.58 3.57 3.75
C ASP A 34 6.50 2.83 2.77
N GLU A 35 7.64 2.36 3.27
CA GLU A 35 8.62 1.58 2.51
C GLU A 35 9.00 0.27 3.18
N ALA A 36 9.40 -0.70 2.35
CA ALA A 36 9.96 -1.96 2.81
C ALA A 36 11.20 -2.34 1.99
N GLY A 37 12.13 -3.05 2.63
CA GLY A 37 13.39 -3.49 2.01
C GLY A 37 14.54 -2.48 2.14
N ARG A 38 14.50 -1.57 3.13
CA ARG A 38 15.64 -0.71 3.47
C ARG A 38 16.67 -1.49 4.29
N GLY A 39 17.92 -1.55 3.82
CA GLY A 39 19.05 -2.15 4.57
C GLY A 39 19.68 -3.42 3.97
N PRO A 40 18.92 -4.34 3.33
CA PRO A 40 19.51 -5.44 2.58
C PRO A 40 20.44 -4.94 1.47
N VAL A 41 21.55 -5.67 1.25
CA VAL A 41 22.50 -5.39 0.16
C VAL A 41 21.91 -5.77 -1.20
N LEU A 42 21.04 -6.78 -1.21
CA LEU A 42 20.41 -7.33 -2.40
C LEU A 42 18.89 -7.42 -2.20
N GLY A 43 18.15 -7.25 -3.29
CA GLY A 43 16.69 -7.28 -3.30
C GLY A 43 16.08 -5.91 -3.63
N PRO A 44 14.80 -5.87 -4.05
CA PRO A 44 14.13 -4.63 -4.41
C PRO A 44 13.74 -3.82 -3.16
N MET A 45 13.78 -2.50 -3.28
CA MET A 45 13.14 -1.58 -2.35
C MET A 45 11.74 -1.26 -2.87
N VAL A 46 10.73 -1.36 -2.00
CA VAL A 46 9.33 -1.18 -2.38
C VAL A 46 8.75 -0.01 -1.60
N TYR A 47 8.06 0.87 -2.31
CA TYR A 47 7.23 1.93 -1.71
C TYR A 47 5.75 1.60 -1.94
N ALA A 48 4.93 1.86 -0.94
CA ALA A 48 3.49 1.67 -1.01
C ALA A 48 2.74 2.88 -0.46
N ILE A 49 1.53 3.08 -0.97
CA ILE A 49 0.57 4.03 -0.41
C ILE A 49 -0.74 3.31 -0.10
N CYS A 50 -1.42 3.76 0.94
CA CYS A 50 -2.77 3.35 1.29
C CYS A 50 -3.61 4.60 1.54
N TYR A 51 -4.87 4.61 1.10
CA TYR A 51 -5.74 5.76 1.26
C TYR A 51 -7.20 5.33 1.52
N CYS A 52 -7.90 6.14 2.30
CA CYS A 52 -9.34 5.98 2.58
C CYS A 52 -9.99 7.35 2.80
N PRO A 53 -11.33 7.47 2.64
CA PRO A 53 -12.05 8.67 3.04
C PRO A 53 -11.80 9.00 4.51
N LEU A 54 -11.69 10.30 4.84
CA LEU A 54 -11.41 10.74 6.22
C LEU A 54 -12.44 10.21 7.22
N GLU A 55 -13.71 10.17 6.83
CA GLU A 55 -14.79 9.68 7.70
C GLU A 55 -14.73 8.16 7.97
N GLU A 56 -13.95 7.41 7.19
CA GLU A 56 -13.78 5.96 7.35
C GLU A 56 -12.49 5.60 8.11
N LEU A 57 -11.73 6.60 8.59
CA LEU A 57 -10.43 6.37 9.26
C LEU A 57 -10.56 5.50 10.52
N GLU A 58 -11.55 5.77 11.38
CA GLU A 58 -11.83 4.93 12.57
C GLU A 58 -12.19 3.49 12.18
N THR A 59 -12.82 3.30 11.02
CA THR A 59 -13.15 1.96 10.52
C THR A 59 -11.88 1.22 10.13
N LEU A 60 -10.96 1.92 9.45
CA LEU A 60 -9.65 1.37 9.10
C LEU A 60 -8.83 0.96 10.33
N GLU A 61 -8.85 1.76 11.39
CA GLU A 61 -8.18 1.42 12.66
C GLU A 61 -8.77 0.16 13.30
N LYS A 62 -10.10 0.03 13.32
CA LYS A 62 -10.79 -1.15 13.87
C LYS A 62 -10.52 -2.43 13.10
N LEU A 63 -10.13 -2.35 11.82
CA LEU A 63 -9.73 -3.51 11.02
C LEU A 63 -8.40 -4.11 11.48
N GLY A 64 -7.63 -3.43 12.33
CA GLY A 64 -6.41 -4.01 12.93
C GLY A 64 -5.28 -4.24 11.92
N VAL A 65 -5.24 -3.44 10.84
CA VAL A 65 -4.22 -3.53 9.77
C VAL A 65 -2.86 -2.92 10.16
N ALA A 66 -2.65 -2.66 11.44
CA ALA A 66 -1.40 -2.09 11.94
C ALA A 66 -0.25 -3.09 11.77
N GLY A 67 0.85 -2.62 11.16
CA GLY A 67 2.07 -3.42 11.04
C GLY A 67 2.68 -3.73 12.41
N SER A 68 3.12 -4.97 12.61
CA SER A 68 3.90 -5.35 13.80
C SER A 68 5.38 -5.27 13.49
N ASN A 69 6.12 -4.45 14.23
CA ASN A 69 7.58 -4.54 14.26
C ASN A 69 7.96 -5.60 15.31
N THR A 70 8.48 -6.74 14.87
CA THR A 70 9.11 -7.71 15.77
C THR A 70 10.57 -7.29 15.93
N THR A 71 10.93 -6.80 17.12
CA THR A 71 12.33 -6.59 17.53
C THR A 71 13.03 -7.92 17.78
#